data_AF-A0A497T911-F1
#
_entry.id   AF-A0A497T911-F1
#
_cell.length_a   1.000
_cell.length_b   1.000
_cell.length_c   1.000
_cell.angle_alpha   90.00
_cell.angle_beta   90.00
_cell.angle_gamma   90.00
#
_symmetry.space_group_name_H-M   'P 1'
#
loop_
_entity.id
_entity.type
_entity.pdbx_description
1 polymer ?
#
loop_
_entity_poly.entity_id
_entity_poly.type
_entity_poly.pdbx_seq_one_letter_code
_entity_poly.pdbx_strand_id
1 'polypeptide(L)'
;MSKVSTGIKKLDEILGGGFPSKTTILLSGGPGTGKTLFGLNFIVEGAKKGERCCYVSLSENKEELLRACKELKNLKDIEKYINKNLAIEYIPLGENISLKRFIEIIKSYPKIDRLVIDNINKLLIFAESKRSYRLNMVEL
;
A
#
# COMPACT_ATOMS: atom_id res chain seq x y z
N MET A 1 -7.56 21.47 4.54
CA MET A 1 -6.94 20.13 4.66
C MET A 1 -5.77 20.05 3.69
N SER A 2 -4.61 19.52 4.10
CA SER A 2 -3.50 19.29 3.16
C SER A 2 -3.84 18.14 2.21
N LYS A 3 -3.26 18.17 1.01
CA LYS A 3 -3.47 17.16 -0.04
C LYS A 3 -2.23 16.27 -0.17
N VAL A 4 -2.45 15.01 -0.50
CA VAL A 4 -1.44 13.99 -0.75
C VAL A 4 -1.56 13.56 -2.21
N SER A 5 -0.53 13.85 -2.99
CA SER A 5 -0.48 13.52 -4.42
C SER A 5 -0.54 12.00 -4.64
N THR A 6 -1.31 11.60 -5.65
CA THR A 6 -1.45 10.22 -6.11
C THR A 6 -0.22 9.71 -6.87
N GLY A 7 0.68 10.61 -7.31
CA GLY A 7 1.75 10.30 -8.26
C GLY A 7 1.27 10.25 -9.71
N ILE A 8 -0.02 10.42 -9.95
CA ILE A 8 -0.65 10.42 -11.28
C ILE A 8 -1.14 11.84 -11.56
N LYS A 9 -0.34 12.61 -12.32
CA LYS A 9 -0.60 14.04 -12.59
C LYS A 9 -2.05 14.35 -12.97
N LYS A 10 -2.59 13.64 -13.97
CA LYS A 10 -3.97 13.87 -14.44
C LYS A 10 -5.03 13.59 -13.37
N LEU A 11 -4.79 12.60 -12.50
CA LEU A 11 -5.71 12.31 -11.41
C LEU A 11 -5.61 13.37 -10.31
N ASP A 12 -4.39 13.83 -10.00
CA ASP A 12 -4.20 14.93 -9.06
C ASP A 12 -4.90 16.20 -9.54
N GLU A 13 -4.87 16.53 -10.84
CA GLU A 13 -5.62 17.64 -11.42
C GLU A 13 -7.12 17.51 -11.17
N ILE A 14 -7.69 16.32 -11.42
CA ILE A 14 -9.12 16.04 -11.18
C ILE A 14 -9.47 16.15 -9.68
N LEU A 15 -8.58 15.71 -8.79
CA LEU A 15 -8.81 15.70 -7.34
C LEU A 15 -8.44 17.02 -6.64
N GLY A 16 -7.96 18.01 -7.38
CA GLY A 16 -7.49 19.29 -6.83
C GLY A 16 -6.23 19.14 -5.97
N GLY A 17 -5.23 18.43 -6.47
CA GLY A 17 -3.93 18.20 -5.82
C GLY A 17 -3.75 16.82 -5.17
N GLY A 18 -4.70 15.90 -5.36
CA GLY A 18 -4.65 14.54 -4.84
C GLY A 18 -5.64 14.25 -3.70
N PHE A 19 -5.39 13.19 -2.96
CA PHE A 19 -6.25 12.74 -1.86
C PHE A 19 -6.17 13.69 -0.66
N PRO A 20 -7.23 13.83 0.15
CA PRO A 20 -7.13 14.46 1.46
C PRO A 20 -6.07 13.74 2.32
N SER A 21 -5.31 14.49 3.11
CA SER A 21 -4.38 13.88 4.06
C SER A 21 -5.11 13.22 5.23
N LYS A 22 -4.47 12.21 5.83
CA LYS A 22 -5.00 11.46 7.00
C LYS A 22 -6.35 10.78 6.72
N THR A 23 -6.55 10.27 5.51
CA THR A 23 -7.75 9.51 5.13
C THR A 23 -7.40 8.14 4.58
N THR A 24 -8.30 7.18 4.77
CA THR A 24 -8.23 5.87 4.14
C THR A 24 -8.91 5.92 2.77
N ILE A 25 -8.24 5.41 1.74
CA ILE A 25 -8.75 5.33 0.38
C ILE A 25 -8.92 3.85 0.01
N LEU A 26 -10.14 3.47 -0.40
CA LEU A 26 -10.39 2.15 -0.96
C LEU A 26 -10.29 2.20 -2.47
N LEU A 27 -9.34 1.45 -3.03
CA LEU A 27 -9.23 1.24 -4.47
C LEU A 27 -9.85 -0.10 -4.87
N SER A 28 -10.93 -0.05 -5.65
CA SER A 28 -11.68 -1.24 -6.09
C SER A 28 -11.72 -1.35 -7.61
N GLY A 29 -11.79 -2.58 -8.11
CA GLY A 29 -11.85 -2.89 -9.55
C GLY A 29 -11.53 -4.36 -9.83
N GLY A 30 -11.93 -4.84 -11.01
CA GLY A 30 -11.68 -6.22 -11.45
C GLY A 30 -10.19 -6.57 -11.60
N PRO A 31 -9.84 -7.86 -11.78
CA PRO A 31 -8.46 -8.26 -12.09
C PRO A 31 -7.92 -7.51 -13.32
N GLY A 32 -6.62 -7.18 -13.31
CA GLY A 32 -5.97 -6.50 -14.44
C GLY A 32 -6.27 -4.99 -14.59
N THR A 33 -7.12 -4.38 -13.75
CA THR A 33 -7.43 -2.94 -13.85
C THR A 33 -6.32 -2.00 -13.35
N GLY A 34 -5.14 -2.53 -12.99
CA GLY A 34 -3.98 -1.72 -12.60
C GLY A 34 -3.92 -1.25 -11.14
N LYS A 35 -4.66 -1.87 -10.22
CA LYS A 35 -4.69 -1.48 -8.79
C LYS A 35 -3.32 -1.53 -8.11
N THR A 36 -2.59 -2.62 -8.32
CA THR A 36 -1.22 -2.82 -7.81
C THR A 36 -0.28 -1.73 -8.34
N LEU A 37 -0.34 -1.45 -9.65
CA LEU A 37 0.44 -0.35 -10.25
C LEU A 37 0.05 1.03 -9.71
N PHE A 38 -1.24 1.25 -9.41
CA PHE A 38 -1.69 2.48 -8.75
C PHE A 38 -1.08 2.61 -7.36
N GLY A 39 -1.14 1.55 -6.55
CA GLY A 39 -0.54 1.52 -5.22
C GLY A 39 0.97 1.77 -5.24
N LEU A 40 1.67 1.15 -6.21
CA LEU A 40 3.10 1.36 -6.42
C LEU A 40 3.42 2.82 -6.84
N ASN A 41 2.62 3.44 -7.70
CA ASN A 41 2.77 4.87 -8.02
C ASN A 41 2.58 5.76 -6.79
N PHE A 42 1.53 5.49 -6.02
CA PHE A 42 1.24 6.27 -4.82
C PHE A 42 2.36 6.18 -3.78
N ILE A 43 2.92 4.98 -3.58
CA ILE A 43 3.97 4.76 -2.58
C ILE A 43 5.32 5.34 -3.02
N VAL A 44 5.66 5.20 -4.31
CA VAL A 44 6.89 5.77 -4.88
C VAL A 44 6.84 7.30 -4.89
N GLU A 45 5.68 7.89 -5.14
CA GLU A 45 5.50 9.35 -5.06
C GLU A 45 5.75 9.88 -3.65
N GLY A 46 5.30 9.16 -2.61
CA GLY A 46 5.62 9.51 -1.22
C GLY A 46 7.12 9.41 -0.96
N ALA A 47 7.74 8.32 -1.42
CA ALA A 47 9.16 8.10 -1.23
C ALA A 47 10.02 9.19 -1.92
N LYS A 48 9.63 9.63 -3.11
CA LYS A 48 10.23 10.78 -3.82
C LYS A 48 10.18 12.08 -3.04
N LYS A 49 9.14 12.27 -2.24
CA LYS A 49 8.93 13.45 -1.36
C LYS A 49 9.61 13.32 0.00
N GLY A 50 10.36 12.24 0.23
CA GLY A 50 11.05 11.98 1.50
C GLY A 50 10.15 11.44 2.61
N GLU A 51 8.92 11.03 2.28
CA GLU A 51 7.97 10.46 3.22
C GLU A 51 8.36 9.02 3.59
N ARG A 52 8.03 8.56 4.80
CA ARG A 52 8.24 7.16 5.19
C ARG A 52 7.07 6.32 4.71
N CYS A 53 7.39 5.38 3.84
CA CYS A 53 6.41 4.67 3.05
C CYS A 53 6.48 3.17 3.36
N CYS A 54 5.33 2.52 3.47
CA CYS A 54 5.22 1.08 3.62
C CYS A 54 4.22 0.55 2.59
N TYR A 55 4.68 -0.39 1.75
CA TYR A 55 3.83 -1.18 0.89
C TYR A 55 3.74 -2.58 1.46
N VAL A 56 2.55 -3.05 1.81
CA VAL A 56 2.33 -4.40 2.29
C VAL A 56 1.57 -5.19 1.26
N SER A 57 2.25 -6.19 0.71
CA SER A 57 1.70 -7.14 -0.22
C SER A 57 1.26 -8.41 0.48
N LEU A 58 0.07 -8.89 0.16
CA LEU A 58 -0.51 -10.14 0.62
C LEU A 58 -0.58 -11.19 -0.50
N SER A 59 -0.27 -10.79 -1.73
CA SER A 59 -0.48 -11.59 -2.94
C SER A 59 0.79 -11.86 -3.72
N GLU A 60 1.65 -10.86 -3.86
CA GLU A 60 2.85 -10.90 -4.71
C GLU A 60 4.10 -10.61 -3.88
N ASN A 61 5.19 -11.31 -4.14
CA ASN A 61 6.45 -11.04 -3.46
C ASN A 61 7.12 -9.76 -4.00
N LYS A 62 8.21 -9.34 -3.35
CA LYS A 62 8.92 -8.12 -3.71
C LYS A 62 9.46 -8.18 -5.14
N GLU A 63 10.04 -9.32 -5.55
CA GLU A 63 10.63 -9.50 -6.87
C GLU A 63 9.59 -9.34 -7.99
N GLU A 64 8.38 -9.88 -7.79
CA GLU A 64 7.25 -9.74 -8.71
C GLU A 64 6.81 -8.28 -8.87
N LEU A 65 6.66 -7.57 -7.75
CA LEU A 65 6.29 -6.16 -7.75
C LEU A 65 7.35 -5.28 -8.44
N LEU A 66 8.63 -5.55 -8.20
CA LEU A 66 9.73 -4.84 -8.86
C LEU A 66 9.77 -5.11 -10.36
N ARG A 67 9.48 -6.35 -10.78
CA ARG A 67 9.36 -6.70 -12.19
C ARG A 67 8.25 -5.90 -12.87
N ALA A 68 7.10 -5.72 -12.21
CA ALA A 68 6.00 -4.90 -12.73
C ALA A 68 6.38 -3.41 -12.87
N CYS A 69 7.34 -2.92 -12.08
CA CYS A 69 7.81 -1.54 -12.13
C CYS A 69 8.82 -1.24 -13.25
N LYS A 70 9.57 -2.25 -13.71
CA LYS A 70 10.81 -2.07 -14.47
C LYS A 70 10.67 -1.23 -15.75
N GLU A 71 9.59 -1.45 -16.51
CA GLU A 71 9.35 -0.77 -17.79
C GLU A 71 8.61 0.58 -17.63
N LEU A 72 8.16 0.91 -16.42
CA LEU A 72 7.37 2.11 -16.16
C LEU A 72 8.30 3.25 -15.73
N LYS A 73 8.40 4.28 -16.58
CA LYS A 73 9.29 5.44 -16.37
C LYS A 73 9.23 6.04 -14.96
N ASN A 74 8.05 6.07 -14.34
CA ASN A 74 7.85 6.65 -13.00
C ASN A 74 8.23 5.72 -11.85
N LEU A 75 8.30 4.41 -12.10
CA LEU A 75 8.53 3.36 -11.11
C LEU A 75 9.88 2.65 -11.27
N LYS A 76 10.56 2.79 -12.41
CA LYS A 76 11.85 2.13 -12.70
C LYS A 76 12.92 2.35 -11.63
N ASP A 77 12.83 3.45 -10.89
CA ASP A 77 13.80 3.87 -9.86
C ASP A 77 13.34 3.51 -8.43
N ILE A 78 12.28 2.70 -8.28
CA ILE A 78 11.72 2.30 -6.98
C ILE A 78 12.78 1.76 -6.03
N GLU A 79 13.75 0.99 -6.55
CA GLU A 79 14.82 0.36 -5.77
C GLU A 79 15.68 1.39 -5.02
N LYS A 80 15.80 2.62 -5.51
CA LYS A 80 16.57 3.70 -4.85
C LYS A 80 15.97 4.14 -3.52
N TYR A 81 14.70 3.85 -3.29
CA TYR A 81 13.98 4.24 -2.07
C TYR A 81 13.86 3.10 -1.06
N ILE A 82 14.02 1.86 -1.52
CA ILE A 82 13.93 0.67 -0.67
C ILE A 82 15.05 0.72 0.37
N ASN A 83 14.72 0.40 1.63
CA ASN A 83 15.62 0.49 2.79
C ASN A 83 16.10 1.92 3.14
N LYS A 84 15.72 2.94 2.35
CA LYS A 84 15.96 4.36 2.66
C LYS A 84 14.76 4.96 3.36
N ASN A 85 13.63 4.99 2.66
CA ASN A 85 12.37 5.51 3.19
C ASN A 85 11.14 4.77 2.63
N LEU A 86 11.35 3.65 1.94
CA LEU A 86 10.30 2.73 1.48
C LEU A 86 10.58 1.31 2.00
N ALA A 87 9.61 0.74 2.70
CA ALA A 87 9.55 -0.69 2.99
C ALA A 87 8.56 -1.36 2.03
N ILE A 88 8.92 -2.53 1.50
CA ILE A 88 8.02 -3.41 0.74
C ILE A 88 8.01 -4.74 1.46
N GLU A 89 6.91 -5.02 2.16
CA GLU A 89 6.72 -6.22 2.95
C GLU A 89 5.81 -7.20 2.23
N TYR A 90 6.22 -8.46 2.15
CA TYR A 90 5.36 -9.53 1.68
C TYR A 90 4.92 -10.39 2.88
N ILE A 91 3.62 -10.44 3.11
CA ILE A 91 3.01 -11.22 4.19
C ILE A 91 2.14 -12.29 3.54
N PRO A 92 2.66 -13.51 3.31
CA PRO A 92 1.90 -14.61 2.73
C PRO A 92 0.83 -15.05 3.71
N LEU A 93 -0.42 -14.65 3.50
CA LEU A 93 -1.53 -15.11 4.32
C LEU A 93 -1.83 -16.59 4.02
N GLY A 94 -1.76 -17.42 5.07
CA GLY A 94 -1.98 -18.87 5.08
C GLY A 94 -2.35 -19.31 6.51
N GLU A 95 -2.35 -20.62 6.81
CA GLU A 95 -2.88 -21.17 8.08
C GLU A 95 -2.30 -20.54 9.36
N ASN A 96 -1.09 -19.98 9.31
CA ASN A 96 -0.35 -19.49 10.49
C ASN A 96 -0.22 -17.95 10.60
N ILE A 97 -0.84 -17.16 9.71
CA ILE A 97 -0.84 -15.70 9.83
C ILE A 97 -2.25 -15.20 10.16
N SER A 98 -2.41 -14.72 11.39
CA SER A 98 -3.63 -14.05 11.84
C SER A 98 -3.61 -12.57 11.47
N LEU A 99 -4.80 -11.97 11.37
CA LEU A 99 -4.99 -10.51 11.32
C LEU A 99 -4.20 -9.79 12.42
N LYS A 100 -4.11 -10.38 13.61
CA LYS A 100 -3.36 -9.83 14.74
C LYS A 100 -1.87 -9.70 14.42
N ARG A 101 -1.26 -10.75 13.83
CA ARG A 101 0.16 -10.70 13.42
C ARG A 101 0.40 -9.66 12.32
N PHE A 102 -0.53 -9.52 11.37
CA PHE A 102 -0.46 -8.46 10.37
C PHE A 102 -0.43 -7.07 11.03
N ILE A 103 -1.33 -6.82 11.98
CA ILE A 103 -1.39 -5.55 12.72
C ILE A 103 -0.11 -5.32 13.53
N GLU A 104 0.42 -6.35 14.21
CA GLU A 104 1.68 -6.26 14.96
C GLU A 104 2.86 -5.90 14.07
N ILE A 105 2.94 -6.45 12.86
CA ILE A 105 3.97 -6.10 11.87
C ILE A 105 3.85 -4.62 11.50
N ILE A 106 2.65 -4.13 11.17
CA ILE A 106 2.45 -2.71 10.83
C ILE A 106 2.80 -1.80 12.01
N LYS A 107 2.35 -2.14 13.23
CA LYS A 107 2.61 -1.39 14.46
C LYS A 107 4.10 -1.37 14.87
N SER A 108 4.90 -2.33 14.39
CA SER A 108 6.35 -2.35 14.64
C SER A 108 7.11 -1.25 13.91
N TYR A 109 6.54 -0.67 12.85
CA TYR A 109 7.14 0.48 12.16
C TYR A 109 6.89 1.76 12.96
N PRO A 110 7.94 2.55 13.26
CA PRO A 110 7.85 3.64 14.23
C PRO A 110 6.86 4.74 13.81
N LYS A 111 6.86 5.13 12.53
CA LYS A 111 5.85 6.03 11.96
C LYS A 111 5.86 5.93 10.43
N ILE A 112 4.69 5.69 9.88
CA ILE A 112 4.43 5.59 8.44
C ILE A 112 3.62 6.82 8.02
N ASP A 113 4.09 7.50 6.97
CA ASP A 113 3.40 8.66 6.39
C ASP A 113 2.47 8.23 5.24
N ARG A 114 2.81 7.16 4.50
CA ARG A 114 1.93 6.47 3.54
C ARG A 114 1.96 4.95 3.69
N LEU A 115 0.79 4.34 3.79
CA LEU A 115 0.61 2.90 3.82
C LEU A 115 -0.24 2.45 2.63
N VAL A 116 0.22 1.42 1.92
CA VAL A 116 -0.58 0.68 0.93
C VAL A 116 -0.69 -0.77 1.39
N ILE A 117 -1.90 -1.33 1.35
CA ILE A 117 -2.17 -2.74 1.63
C ILE A 117 -2.79 -3.37 0.38
N ASP A 118 -2.06 -4.29 -0.26
CA ASP A 118 -2.47 -4.95 -1.50
C ASP A 118 -2.39 -6.48 -1.37
N ASN A 119 -3.45 -7.26 -1.29
CA ASN A 119 -4.86 -6.92 -1.45
C ASN A 119 -5.62 -7.12 -0.13
N ILE A 120 -6.32 -6.08 0.32
CA ILE A 120 -7.16 -6.11 1.52
C ILE A 120 -8.18 -7.26 1.55
N ASN A 121 -8.64 -7.74 0.38
CA ASN A 121 -9.58 -8.85 0.29
C ASN A 121 -9.03 -10.15 0.91
N LYS A 122 -7.71 -10.37 0.88
CA LYS A 122 -7.14 -11.56 1.50
C LYS A 122 -7.30 -11.54 3.01
N LEU A 123 -7.25 -10.37 3.67
CA LEU A 123 -7.46 -10.27 5.12
C LEU A 123 -8.86 -10.72 5.54
N LEU A 124 -9.86 -10.54 4.67
CA LEU A 124 -11.23 -10.99 4.94
C LEU A 124 -11.35 -12.52 4.98
N ILE A 125 -10.60 -13.23 4.14
CA ILE A 125 -10.62 -14.70 4.06
C ILE A 125 -10.15 -15.32 5.38
N PHE A 126 -9.20 -14.69 6.06
CA PHE A 126 -8.62 -15.17 7.32
C PHE A 126 -9.26 -14.52 8.55
N ALA A 127 -10.33 -13.75 8.38
CA ALA A 127 -11.08 -13.20 9.49
C ALA A 127 -12.07 -14.23 10.05
N GLU A 128 -12.06 -14.44 11.37
CA GLU A 128 -13.05 -15.28 12.06
C GLU A 128 -14.50 -14.85 11.76
N SER A 129 -14.71 -13.55 11.57
CA SER A 129 -15.99 -12.99 11.14
C SER A 129 -15.82 -11.61 10.52
N LYS A 130 -16.82 -11.16 9.75
CA LYS A 130 -16.90 -9.77 9.25
C LYS A 130 -16.86 -8.73 10.37
N ARG A 131 -17.32 -9.07 11.58
CA ARG A 131 -17.25 -8.19 12.76
C ARG A 131 -15.81 -8.09 13.27
N SER A 132 -15.14 -9.23 13.44
CA SER A 132 -13.73 -9.29 13.85
C SER A 132 -12.84 -8.51 12.88
N TYR A 133 -13.03 -8.70 11.56
CA TYR A 133 -12.34 -7.92 10.53
C TYR A 133 -12.49 -6.40 10.74
N ARG A 134 -13.73 -5.91 10.89
CA ARG A 134 -13.99 -4.47 11.06
C ARG A 134 -13.36 -3.89 12.32
N LEU A 135 -13.40 -4.61 13.44
CA LEU A 135 -12.78 -4.16 14.69
C LEU A 135 -11.26 -4.06 14.56
N ASN A 136 -10.62 -5.08 13.99
CA ASN A 136 -9.18 -5.12 13.79
C ASN A 136 -8.69 -4.01 12.83
N MET A 137 -9.45 -3.68 11.77
CA MET A 137 -9.05 -2.63 10.82
C MET A 137 -9.09 -1.21 11.40
N VAL A 138 -9.82 -0.97 12.51
CA VAL A 138 -9.83 0.33 13.19
C VAL A 138 -8.57 0.55 14.04
N GLU A 139 -7.82 -0.52 14.33
CA GLU A 139 -6.59 -0.45 15.12
C GLU A 139 -5.33 -0.15 14.30
N LEU A 140 -5.44 -0.10 12.97
CA LEU A 140 -4.36 0.27 12.04
C LEU A 140 -4.21 1.80 11.99
#